data_AF-A0A4R0JSX7-F1
#
_entry.id   AF-A0A4R0JSX7-F1
#
_cell.length_a   1.000
_cell.length_b   1.000
_cell.length_c   1.000
_cell.angle_alpha   90.00
_cell.angle_beta   90.00
_cell.angle_gamma   90.00
#
_symmetry.space_group_name_H-M   'P 1'
#
loop_
_entity.id
_entity.type
_entity.pdbx_description
1 polymer ?
#
loop_
_entity_poly.entity_id
_entity_poly.type
_entity_poly.pdbx_seq_one_letter_code
_entity_poly.pdbx_strand_id
1 'polypeptide(L)' 'MTDHGQSEAVPDAAALVIRVWREPTDETGMRARITQRPDLAADAETTAVVTSPEAVYREVRAWLEEFVGRTASQS' A
#
# COMPACT_ATOMS: atom_id res chain seq x y z
N MET A 1 -25.96 31.58 -13.37
CA MET A 1 -24.59 31.57 -12.85
C MET A 1 -24.22 30.11 -12.66
N THR A 2 -23.61 29.51 -13.68
CA THR A 2 -23.20 28.09 -13.70
C THR A 2 -21.93 27.95 -12.86
N ASP A 3 -22.10 27.43 -11.65
CA ASP A 3 -21.02 26.97 -10.78
C ASP A 3 -20.27 25.86 -11.52
N HIS A 4 -19.14 26.21 -12.13
CA HIS A 4 -18.17 25.24 -12.62
C HIS A 4 -17.40 24.80 -11.38
N GLY A 5 -17.97 23.84 -10.64
CA GLY A 5 -17.22 23.07 -9.66
C GLY A 5 -16.09 22.37 -10.40
N GLN A 6 -14.95 23.05 -10.50
CA GLN A 6 -13.70 22.45 -10.95
C GLN A 6 -13.41 21.35 -9.94
N SER A 7 -13.77 20.12 -10.29
CA SER A 7 -13.29 18.94 -9.59
C SER A 7 -11.78 18.95 -9.76
N GLU A 8 -11.05 19.38 -8.73
CA GLU A 8 -9.60 19.18 -8.67
C GLU A 8 -9.35 17.72 -9.01
N ALA A 9 -8.45 17.47 -9.96
CA ALA A 9 -7.97 16.12 -10.23
C ALA A 9 -7.38 15.60 -8.93
N VAL A 10 -8.05 14.62 -8.31
CA VAL A 10 -7.53 13.98 -7.12
C VAL A 10 -6.19 13.35 -7.52
N PRO A 11 -5.07 13.71 -6.87
CA PRO A 11 -3.78 13.09 -7.20
C PRO A 11 -3.93 11.57 -7.11
N ASP A 12 -3.26 10.85 -8.01
CA ASP A 12 -3.29 9.40 -8.13
C ASP A 12 -2.84 8.77 -6.80
N ALA A 13 -3.80 8.53 -5.91
CA ALA A 13 -3.58 8.21 -4.53
C ALA A 13 -3.78 6.71 -4.34
N ALA A 14 -2.77 6.06 -3.79
CA ALA A 14 -2.78 4.64 -3.45
C ALA A 14 -2.50 4.48 -1.94
N ALA A 15 -2.86 3.33 -1.38
CA ALA A 15 -2.59 3.05 0.04
C ALA A 15 -1.94 1.68 0.21
N LEU A 16 -0.94 1.63 1.10
CA LEU A 16 -0.34 0.40 1.61
C LEU A 16 -0.53 0.37 3.13
N VAL A 17 -1.20 -0.66 3.63
CA VAL A 17 -1.47 -0.85 5.06
C VAL A 17 -0.70 -2.06 5.55
N ILE A 18 0.13 -1.86 6.58
CA ILE A 18 0.90 -2.92 7.21
C ILE A 18 0.35 -3.08 8.64
N ARG A 19 -0.27 -4.22 8.93
CA ARG A 19 -0.70 -4.57 10.29
C ARG A 19 0.31 -5.54 10.87
N VAL A 20 0.90 -5.20 12.01
CA VAL A 20 1.90 -6.03 12.70
C VAL A 20 1.34 -6.47 14.05
N TRP A 21 1.55 -7.74 14.39
CA TRP A 21 1.24 -8.30 15.69
C TRP A 21 2.32 -9.28 16.12
N ARG A 22 2.33 -9.61 17.42
CA ARG A 22 3.18 -10.69 17.93
C ARG A 22 2.45 -12.02 17.86
N GLU A 23 3.12 -13.05 17.35
CA GLU A 23 2.62 -14.42 17.32
C GLU A 23 3.42 -15.23 18.37
N PRO A 24 2.81 -15.67 19.48
CA PRO A 24 3.54 -16.27 20.60
C PRO A 24 4.26 -17.59 20.27
N THR A 25 3.87 -18.24 19.17
CA THR A 25 4.34 -19.58 18.79
C THR A 25 5.48 -19.57 17.77
N ASP A 26 5.89 -18.40 17.27
CA ASP A 26 6.88 -18.28 16.19
C ASP A 26 8.23 -17.77 16.74
N GLU A 27 9.38 -18.27 16.25
CA GLU A 27 10.71 -17.95 16.80
C GLU A 27 11.06 -16.45 16.68
N THR A 28 10.60 -15.77 15.63
CA THR A 28 10.74 -14.31 15.47
C THR A 28 9.71 -13.53 16.29
N GLY A 29 8.64 -14.21 16.73
CA GLY A 29 7.53 -13.65 17.49
C GLY A 29 6.76 -12.56 16.75
N MET A 30 6.97 -12.37 15.44
CA MET A 30 6.42 -11.27 14.65
C MET A 30 5.66 -11.82 13.45
N ARG A 31 4.48 -11.26 13.20
CA ARG A 31 3.74 -11.49 11.99
C ARG A 31 3.14 -10.19 11.49
N ALA A 32 3.12 -10.02 10.18
CA ALA A 32 2.51 -8.88 9.53
C ALA A 32 1.61 -9.30 8.39
N ARG A 33 0.52 -8.54 8.20
CA ARG A 33 -0.35 -8.60 7.02
C ARG A 33 -0.22 -7.31 6.26
N ILE A 34 -0.04 -7.43 4.96
CA ILE A 34 0.09 -6.30 4.04
C ILE A 34 -1.15 -6.28 3.16
N THR A 35 -1.80 -5.11 3.12
CA THR A 35 -2.99 -4.87 2.32
C THR A 35 -2.77 -3.65 1.45
N GLN A 36 -3.13 -3.75 0.18
CA GLN A 36 -2.90 -2.73 -0.84
C GLN A 36 -4.22 -2.20 -1.39
N ARG A 37 -4.25 -0.92 -1.73
CA ARG A 37 -5.26 -0.29 -2.57
C ARG A 37 -4.52 0.43 -3.70
N PRO A 38 -4.59 -0.07 -4.94
CA PRO A 38 -3.84 0.50 -6.06
C PRO A 38 -4.32 1.90 -6.45
N ASP A 39 -5.57 2.20 -6.14
CA ASP A 39 -6.22 3.52 -6.13
C ASP A 39 -7.20 3.61 -4.94
N LEU A 40 -7.56 4.81 -4.49
CA LEU A 40 -8.46 5.01 -3.34
C LEU A 40 -9.93 4.65 -3.59
N ALA A 41 -10.34 4.36 -4.84
CA ALA A 41 -11.69 3.90 -5.16
C ALA A 41 -11.77 2.36 -5.21
N ALA A 42 -10.67 1.66 -5.45
CA ALA A 42 -10.57 0.22 -5.49
C ALA A 42 -10.69 -0.43 -4.11
N ASP A 43 -11.12 -1.69 -4.12
CA ASP A 43 -11.15 -2.52 -2.92
C ASP A 43 -9.72 -2.81 -2.41
N ALA A 44 -9.62 -3.02 -1.10
CA ALA A 44 -8.36 -3.35 -0.46
C ALA A 44 -8.09 -4.85 -0.55
N GLU A 45 -6.94 -5.23 -1.08
CA GLU A 45 -6.52 -6.63 -1.24
C GLU A 45 -5.36 -6.97 -0.32
N THR A 46 -5.43 -8.11 0.38
CA THR A 46 -4.28 -8.63 1.14
C THR A 46 -3.32 -9.33 0.20
N THR A 47 -2.15 -8.75 0.00
CA THR A 47 -1.14 -9.28 -0.94
C THR A 47 -0.12 -10.18 -0.27
N ALA A 48 0.15 -9.99 1.03
CA ALA A 48 1.12 -10.80 1.74
C ALA A 48 0.82 -10.96 3.24
N VAL A 49 1.29 -12.08 3.79
CA VAL A 49 1.45 -12.31 5.23
C VAL A 49 2.88 -12.78 5.46
N VAL A 50 3.65 -12.04 6.26
CA VAL A 50 5.09 -12.25 6.45
C VAL A 50 5.46 -12.35 7.93
N THR A 51 6.58 -12.99 8.24
CA THR A 51 7.02 -13.28 9.62
C THR A 51 8.38 -12.65 9.99
N SER A 52 8.91 -11.78 9.14
CA SER A 52 10.16 -11.05 9.41
C SER A 52 10.08 -9.57 9.00
N PRO A 53 10.78 -8.67 9.70
CA PRO A 53 10.92 -7.27 9.30
C PRO A 53 11.53 -7.10 7.90
N GLU A 54 12.51 -7.94 7.54
CA GLU A 54 13.17 -7.90 6.23
C GLU A 54 12.18 -8.22 5.10
N ALA A 55 11.24 -9.14 5.33
CA ALA A 55 10.17 -9.42 4.38
C ALA A 55 9.23 -8.23 4.24
N VAL A 56 8.82 -7.57 5.34
CA VAL A 56 8.03 -6.33 5.26
C VAL A 56 8.76 -5.27 4.44
N TYR A 57 10.04 -5.07 4.68
CA TYR A 57 10.85 -4.12 3.93
C TYR A 57 10.83 -4.40 2.42
N ARG A 58 11.00 -5.65 2.00
CA ARG A 58 10.98 -6.02 0.57
C ARG A 58 9.63 -5.71 -0.08
N GLU A 59 8.53 -6.03 0.59
CA GLU A 59 7.18 -5.77 0.10
C GLU A 59 6.89 -4.27 -0.02
N VAL A 60 7.27 -3.48 0.99
CA VAL A 60 7.13 -2.02 0.96
C VAL A 60 7.96 -1.40 -0.15
N ARG A 61 9.20 -1.87 -0.31
CA ARG A 61 10.11 -1.38 -1.35
C ARG A 61 9.55 -1.64 -2.74
N ALA A 62 9.14 -2.88 -3.02
CA ALA A 62 8.56 -3.24 -4.32
C ALA A 62 7.33 -2.38 -4.64
N TRP A 63 6.43 -2.22 -3.67
CA TRP A 63 5.24 -1.38 -3.83
C TRP A 63 5.58 0.09 -4.11
N LEU A 64 6.57 0.66 -3.41
CA LEU A 64 7.01 2.04 -3.65
C LEU A 64 7.67 2.21 -5.03
N GLU A 65 8.50 1.26 -5.45
CA GLU A 65 9.14 1.27 -6.76
C GLU A 65 8.09 1.25 -7.89
N GLU A 66 7.04 0.42 -7.76
CA GLU A 66 5.91 0.39 -8.69
C GLU A 66 5.08 1.68 -8.66
N PHE A 67 4.77 2.19 -7.47
CA PHE A 67 3.99 3.42 -7.31
C PHE A 67 4.69 4.64 -7.94
N VAL A 68 6.00 4.79 -7.69
CA VAL A 68 6.81 5.86 -8.30
C VAL A 68 6.94 5.66 -9.82
N GLY A 69 7.10 4.42 -10.29
CA GLY A 69 7.15 4.12 -11.72
C GLY A 69 5.86 4.52 -12.46
N ARG A 70 4.70 4.27 -11.86
CA ARG A 70 3.38 4.66 -12.41
C ARG A 70 3.19 6.17 -12.47
N THR A 71 3.62 6.88 -11.43
CA THR A 71 3.47 8.35 -11.37
C THR A 71 4.45 9.06 -12.32
N ALA A 72 5.67 8.55 -12.47
CA ALA A 72 6.66 9.10 -13.41
C ALA A 72 6.29 8.90 -14.89
N SER A 73 5.61 7.78 -15.23
CA SER A 73 5.21 7.48 -16.62
C SER A 73 4.02 8.30 -17.12
N GLN A 74 3.34 9.02 -16.23
CA GLN A 74 2.14 9.83 -16.51
C GLN A 74 2.42 11.35 -16.48
N SER A 75 3.66 11.75 -16.20
CA SER A 75 4.14 13.14 -16.20
C SER A 75 4.77 13.51 -17.55
#